data_AF-A0A4U0QBQ0-F1
#
_entry.id   AF-A0A4U0QBQ0-F1
#
_cell.length_a   1.000
_cell.length_b   1.000
_cell.length_c   1.000
_cell.angle_alpha   90.00
_cell.angle_beta   90.00
_cell.angle_gamma   90.00
#
_symmetry.space_group_name_H-M   'P 1'
#
loop_
_entity.id
_entity.type
_entity.pdbx_description
1 polymer ?
#
loop_
_entity_poly.entity_id
_entity_poly.type
_entity_poly.pdbx_seq_one_letter_code
_entity_poly.pdbx_strand_id
1 'polypeptide(L)'
;MDYPHSVPDVGLLDGKFTDGDPLTGLLPSLDPSSWANGVTDELLNVIEAAGLTPTEGLSNQFLQALRRTGVFATQAQFDNSTAAATTAFVQRALGNYANVFSYVPAQTLTGAHVGTFIQFTPTTNINVTLPDPATVPEGGCITLYNSSNSGAYALTVIASGGTAIGGHGGVVPAGAIYLFVRRKAGDWAGINPNAGGLAAVGTQILDMRGSRTSGVTYTNTYGRPIVVSLSLETTNVNQSCVLVVNGFNLGGSSFPGSGFSVAGQFIVPPGATYRLPAGPYNIIGWLETR
;
A
#
# COMPACT_ATOMS: atom_id res chain seq x y z
N MET A 1 -12.15 -15.65 -34.50
CA MET A 1 -12.47 -16.58 -35.60
C MET A 1 -11.33 -17.56 -35.88
N ASP A 2 -11.60 -18.75 -36.42
CA ASP A 2 -10.57 -19.73 -36.85
C ASP A 2 -10.53 -19.83 -38.39
N TYR A 3 -9.50 -20.44 -38.97
CA TYR A 3 -9.42 -20.69 -40.41
C TYR A 3 -10.61 -21.54 -40.91
N PRO A 4 -11.06 -21.34 -42.16
CA PRO A 4 -12.29 -21.95 -42.69
C PRO A 4 -12.15 -23.44 -43.08
N HIS A 5 -11.71 -24.29 -42.16
CA HIS A 5 -11.45 -25.73 -42.40
C HIS A 5 -12.67 -26.52 -42.90
N SER A 6 -13.88 -26.07 -42.58
CA SER A 6 -15.13 -26.70 -43.01
C SER A 6 -15.52 -26.35 -44.44
N VAL A 7 -14.86 -25.39 -45.08
CA VAL A 7 -15.12 -24.99 -46.46
C VAL A 7 -14.37 -25.96 -47.38
N PRO A 8 -15.07 -26.73 -48.24
CA PRO A 8 -14.43 -27.62 -49.19
C PRO A 8 -13.47 -26.85 -50.10
N ASP A 9 -12.35 -27.49 -50.48
CA ASP A 9 -11.36 -26.97 -51.42
C ASP A 9 -10.79 -25.59 -51.05
N VAL A 10 -10.82 -25.23 -49.75
CA VAL A 10 -10.32 -23.92 -49.30
C VAL A 10 -8.80 -23.75 -49.45
N GLY A 11 -8.07 -24.85 -49.71
CA GLY A 11 -6.67 -24.82 -50.09
C GLY A 11 -5.73 -24.34 -48.98
N LEU A 12 -5.94 -24.74 -47.73
CA LEU A 12 -5.05 -24.38 -46.61
C LEU A 12 -3.78 -25.24 -46.60
N LEU A 13 -2.62 -24.63 -46.38
CA LEU A 13 -1.36 -25.31 -46.13
C LEU A 13 -1.08 -25.30 -44.62
N ASP A 14 -0.88 -26.49 -44.02
CA ASP A 14 -0.70 -26.66 -42.57
C ASP A 14 -1.78 -25.95 -41.73
N GLY A 15 -3.00 -25.91 -42.27
CA GLY A 15 -4.15 -25.29 -41.64
C GLY A 15 -4.22 -23.76 -41.75
N LYS A 16 -3.41 -23.12 -42.61
CA LYS A 16 -3.42 -21.67 -42.84
C LYS A 16 -3.54 -21.30 -44.31
N PHE A 17 -3.92 -20.05 -44.60
CA PHE A 17 -3.92 -19.51 -45.97
C PHE A 17 -2.52 -19.60 -46.59
N THR A 18 -2.46 -19.91 -47.88
CA THR A 18 -1.26 -19.97 -48.71
C THR A 18 -1.52 -19.27 -50.05
N ASP A 19 -0.50 -18.60 -50.57
CA ASP A 19 -0.53 -18.05 -51.93
C ASP A 19 -0.41 -19.13 -53.02
N GLY A 20 -0.26 -20.40 -52.61
CA GLY A 20 0.03 -21.53 -53.49
C GLY A 20 1.49 -21.56 -53.93
N ASP A 21 1.83 -22.58 -54.69
CA ASP A 21 3.10 -22.71 -55.39
C ASP A 21 2.88 -23.47 -56.71
N PRO A 22 2.91 -22.77 -57.86
CA PRO A 22 2.69 -23.39 -59.15
C PRO A 22 3.82 -24.37 -59.55
N LEU A 23 5.01 -24.29 -58.96
CA LEU A 23 6.11 -25.22 -59.23
C LEU A 23 5.91 -26.58 -58.55
N THR A 24 5.25 -26.59 -57.39
CA THR A 24 4.92 -27.83 -56.67
C THR A 24 3.48 -28.28 -56.88
N GLY A 25 2.69 -27.51 -57.64
CA GLY A 25 1.26 -27.75 -57.85
C GLY A 25 0.39 -27.44 -56.64
N LEU A 26 0.91 -26.71 -55.65
CA LEU A 26 0.15 -26.26 -54.49
C LEU A 26 -0.81 -25.15 -54.94
N LEU A 27 -2.10 -25.33 -54.70
CA LEU A 27 -3.10 -24.32 -55.05
C LEU A 27 -3.11 -23.17 -54.03
N PRO A 28 -3.37 -21.93 -54.46
CA PRO A 28 -3.66 -20.84 -53.54
C PRO A 28 -4.93 -21.13 -52.76
N SER A 29 -5.01 -20.60 -51.54
CA SER A 29 -6.21 -20.71 -50.75
C SER A 29 -7.36 -19.91 -51.33
N LEU A 30 -8.57 -20.42 -51.16
CA LEU A 30 -9.80 -19.67 -51.38
C LEU A 30 -10.04 -18.79 -50.15
N ASP A 31 -10.42 -17.53 -50.35
CA ASP A 31 -10.88 -16.64 -49.28
C ASP A 31 -12.42 -16.67 -49.22
N PRO A 32 -13.05 -17.46 -48.33
CA PRO A 32 -14.50 -17.53 -48.31
C PRO A 32 -15.07 -16.23 -47.78
N SER A 33 -16.04 -15.65 -48.49
CA SER A 33 -16.62 -14.35 -48.12
C SER A 33 -17.20 -14.34 -46.70
N SER A 34 -17.81 -15.44 -46.25
CA SER A 34 -18.31 -15.58 -44.88
C SER A 34 -17.21 -15.42 -43.83
N TRP A 35 -16.02 -15.99 -44.10
CA TRP A 35 -14.87 -15.90 -43.23
C TRP A 35 -14.25 -14.49 -43.27
N ALA A 36 -13.99 -13.97 -44.47
CA ALA A 36 -13.36 -12.67 -44.67
C ALA A 36 -14.22 -11.52 -44.12
N ASN A 37 -15.53 -11.56 -44.35
CA ASN A 37 -16.47 -10.61 -43.74
C ASN A 37 -16.49 -10.76 -42.23
N GLY A 38 -16.52 -11.98 -41.70
CA GLY A 38 -16.51 -12.21 -40.26
C GLY A 38 -15.29 -11.62 -39.54
N VAL A 39 -14.09 -11.77 -40.12
CA VAL A 39 -12.86 -11.13 -39.59
C VAL A 39 -12.93 -9.61 -39.69
N THR A 40 -13.40 -9.10 -40.83
CA THR A 40 -13.55 -7.66 -41.05
C THR A 40 -14.51 -7.06 -40.04
N ASP A 41 -15.70 -7.64 -39.89
CA ASP A 41 -16.74 -7.22 -38.97
C ASP A 41 -16.27 -7.31 -37.51
N GLU A 42 -15.48 -8.32 -37.12
CA GLU A 42 -14.90 -8.43 -35.77
C GLU A 42 -13.99 -7.22 -35.45
N LEU A 43 -13.18 -6.75 -36.41
CA LEU A 43 -12.35 -5.56 -36.26
C LEU A 43 -13.16 -4.26 -36.29
N LEU A 44 -14.15 -4.17 -37.19
CA LEU A 44 -15.03 -3.01 -37.31
C LEU A 44 -15.84 -2.80 -36.03
N ASN A 45 -16.36 -3.87 -35.42
CA ASN A 45 -17.09 -3.82 -34.16
C ASN A 45 -16.26 -3.19 -33.04
N VAL A 46 -14.96 -3.47 -32.95
CA VAL A 46 -14.07 -2.84 -31.94
C VAL A 46 -13.86 -1.35 -32.25
N ILE A 47 -13.68 -0.99 -33.53
CA ILE A 47 -13.51 0.40 -33.97
C ILE A 47 -14.77 1.23 -33.67
N GLU A 48 -15.94 0.68 -33.97
CA GLU A 48 -17.23 1.33 -33.71
C GLU A 48 -17.52 1.43 -32.21
N ALA A 49 -17.24 0.38 -31.42
CA ALA A 49 -17.37 0.42 -29.97
C ALA A 49 -16.46 1.48 -29.32
N ALA A 50 -15.33 1.81 -29.96
CA ALA A 50 -14.46 2.92 -29.56
C ALA A 50 -15.01 4.31 -29.93
N GLY A 51 -16.15 4.37 -30.63
CA GLY A 51 -16.77 5.59 -31.14
C GLY A 51 -16.09 6.16 -32.38
N LEU A 52 -15.38 5.32 -33.15
CA LEU A 52 -14.72 5.71 -34.40
C LEU A 52 -15.55 5.21 -35.59
N THR A 53 -15.58 5.99 -36.67
CA THR A 53 -16.16 5.55 -37.96
C THR A 53 -15.09 4.82 -38.77
N PRO A 54 -15.30 3.56 -39.18
CA PRO A 54 -14.40 2.86 -40.08
C PRO A 54 -14.18 3.61 -41.41
N THR A 55 -12.97 3.60 -41.93
CA THR A 55 -12.60 4.31 -43.16
C THR A 55 -11.64 3.46 -43.97
N GLU A 56 -12.08 3.07 -45.16
CA GLU A 56 -11.26 2.31 -46.10
C GLU A 56 -9.95 3.06 -46.42
N GLY A 57 -8.83 2.34 -46.46
CA GLY A 57 -7.50 2.91 -46.69
C GLY A 57 -6.75 3.38 -45.42
N LEU A 58 -7.38 3.39 -44.25
CA LEU A 58 -6.70 3.67 -42.97
C LEU A 58 -6.37 2.38 -42.21
N SER A 59 -5.09 2.03 -42.15
CA SER A 59 -4.62 0.78 -41.51
C SER A 59 -4.29 0.90 -40.01
N ASN A 60 -4.60 2.02 -39.36
CA ASN A 60 -4.29 2.25 -37.94
C ASN A 60 -5.53 2.39 -37.03
N GLN A 61 -6.75 2.24 -37.55
CA GLN A 61 -7.97 2.48 -36.80
C GLN A 61 -8.17 1.51 -35.64
N PHE A 62 -7.80 0.23 -35.80
CA PHE A 62 -7.86 -0.75 -34.72
C PHE A 62 -6.93 -0.36 -33.55
N LEU A 63 -5.70 0.08 -33.85
CA LEU A 63 -4.78 0.58 -32.82
C LEU A 63 -5.34 1.84 -32.11
N GLN A 64 -5.98 2.75 -32.86
CA GLN A 64 -6.65 3.91 -32.28
C GLN A 64 -7.81 3.50 -31.36
N ALA A 65 -8.59 2.49 -31.75
CA ALA A 65 -9.69 1.95 -30.98
C ALA A 65 -9.23 1.42 -29.63
N LEU A 66 -8.18 0.59 -29.60
CA LEU A 66 -7.60 0.03 -28.37
C LEU A 66 -7.10 1.09 -27.37
N ARG A 67 -6.88 2.33 -27.82
CA ARG A 67 -6.41 3.46 -26.98
C ARG A 67 -7.54 4.38 -26.49
N ARG A 68 -8.79 4.17 -26.94
CA ARG A 68 -9.96 4.95 -26.53
C ARG A 68 -10.54 4.45 -25.21
N THR A 69 -11.19 5.34 -24.48
CA THR A 69 -11.81 5.10 -23.17
C THR A 69 -12.99 4.13 -23.18
N GLY A 70 -13.52 3.76 -24.35
CA GLY A 70 -14.67 2.84 -24.49
C GLY A 70 -14.32 1.36 -24.65
N VAL A 71 -13.07 1.03 -25.03
CA VAL A 71 -12.67 -0.37 -25.31
C VAL A 71 -12.21 -1.10 -24.05
N PHE A 72 -11.51 -0.40 -23.17
CA PHE A 72 -11.10 -0.94 -21.86
C PHE A 72 -11.72 -0.11 -20.74
N ALA A 73 -12.71 -0.67 -20.07
CA ALA A 73 -13.30 -0.06 -18.90
C ALA A 73 -12.35 -0.19 -17.69
N THR A 74 -12.13 0.91 -16.97
CA THR A 74 -11.36 0.89 -15.72
C THR A 74 -12.18 0.19 -14.65
N GLN A 75 -11.70 -0.96 -14.17
CA GLN A 75 -12.36 -1.73 -13.12
C GLN A 75 -12.25 -1.05 -11.74
N ALA A 76 -13.07 -1.50 -10.81
CA ALA A 76 -12.99 -1.10 -9.41
C ALA A 76 -11.62 -1.49 -8.81
N GLN A 77 -11.13 -0.74 -7.82
CA GLN A 77 -9.92 -1.14 -7.11
C GLN A 77 -10.11 -2.51 -6.45
N PHE A 78 -9.04 -3.31 -6.45
CA PHE A 78 -9.03 -4.69 -5.94
C PHE A 78 -9.88 -5.70 -6.75
N ASP A 79 -10.36 -5.33 -7.95
CA ASP A 79 -10.89 -6.30 -8.90
C ASP A 79 -9.80 -7.34 -9.24
N ASN A 80 -10.16 -8.62 -9.12
CA ASN A 80 -9.27 -9.76 -9.35
C ASN A 80 -9.69 -10.61 -10.57
N SER A 81 -10.53 -10.03 -11.44
CA SER A 81 -10.94 -10.69 -12.68
C SER A 81 -9.80 -10.68 -13.70
N THR A 82 -10.04 -11.31 -14.85
CA THR A 82 -9.12 -11.30 -15.99
C THR A 82 -9.32 -10.08 -16.90
N ALA A 83 -10.01 -9.04 -16.45
CA ALA A 83 -10.21 -7.82 -17.22
C ALA A 83 -8.88 -7.08 -17.49
N ALA A 84 -8.80 -6.34 -18.60
CA ALA A 84 -7.62 -5.56 -18.93
C ALA A 84 -7.37 -4.45 -17.89
N ALA A 85 -6.16 -4.40 -17.34
CA ALA A 85 -5.76 -3.33 -16.43
C ALA A 85 -5.46 -2.05 -17.21
N THR A 86 -6.27 -1.01 -17.01
CA THR A 86 -6.01 0.32 -17.58
C THR A 86 -4.86 1.00 -16.83
N THR A 87 -4.22 1.99 -17.46
CA THR A 87 -3.19 2.81 -16.79
C THR A 87 -3.76 3.53 -15.55
N ALA A 88 -5.04 3.90 -15.57
CA ALA A 88 -5.74 4.45 -14.41
C ALA A 88 -5.84 3.43 -13.27
N PHE A 89 -6.16 2.16 -13.55
CA PHE A 89 -6.14 1.10 -12.54
C PHE A 89 -4.73 0.90 -11.94
N VAL A 90 -3.70 0.86 -12.79
CA VAL A 90 -2.31 0.65 -12.35
C VAL A 90 -1.77 1.83 -11.55
N GLN A 91 -1.99 3.08 -11.99
CA GLN A 91 -1.59 4.27 -11.24
C GLN A 91 -2.16 4.26 -9.82
N ARG A 92 -3.40 3.79 -9.67
CA ARG A 92 -4.09 3.62 -8.39
C ARG A 92 -3.58 2.45 -7.54
N ALA A 93 -3.00 1.41 -8.15
CA ALA A 93 -2.54 0.20 -7.48
C ALA A 93 -1.10 0.32 -6.94
N LEU A 94 -0.24 1.11 -7.60
CA LEU A 94 1.20 1.23 -7.28
C LEU A 94 1.54 2.22 -6.15
N GLY A 95 0.61 2.45 -5.22
CA GLY A 95 0.84 3.30 -4.05
C GLY A 95 0.58 4.80 -4.24
N ASN A 96 0.10 5.24 -5.41
CA ASN A 96 -0.50 6.58 -5.53
C ASN A 96 -1.94 6.56 -5.04
N TYR A 97 -2.40 7.68 -4.49
CA TYR A 97 -3.81 7.86 -4.18
C TYR A 97 -4.64 7.98 -5.45
N ALA A 98 -5.81 7.37 -5.46
CA ALA A 98 -6.75 7.43 -6.58
C ALA A 98 -7.35 8.82 -6.80
N ASN A 99 -7.42 9.63 -5.75
CA ASN A 99 -7.84 11.02 -5.80
C ASN A 99 -7.39 11.74 -4.51
N VAL A 100 -7.51 13.07 -4.54
CA VAL A 100 -7.47 13.94 -3.36
C VAL A 100 -8.84 14.61 -3.19
N PHE A 101 -9.44 14.46 -2.02
CA PHE A 101 -10.66 15.17 -1.65
C PHE A 101 -10.37 16.23 -0.59
N SER A 102 -11.14 17.33 -0.62
CA SER A 102 -11.01 18.42 0.35
C SER A 102 -12.38 18.79 0.92
N TYR A 103 -12.50 18.79 2.25
CA TYR A 103 -13.75 19.09 2.95
C TYR A 103 -13.53 20.07 4.11
N VAL A 104 -14.57 20.84 4.42
CA VAL A 104 -14.69 21.68 5.61
C VAL A 104 -15.70 21.11 6.61
N PRO A 105 -16.92 20.69 6.19
CA PRO A 105 -17.89 20.12 7.12
C PRO A 105 -17.65 18.62 7.38
N ALA A 106 -18.39 18.07 8.35
CA ALA A 106 -18.54 16.64 8.56
C ALA A 106 -18.89 15.90 7.26
N GLN A 107 -18.41 14.67 7.11
CA GLN A 107 -18.66 13.84 5.92
C GLN A 107 -18.97 12.40 6.30
N THR A 108 -19.84 11.78 5.49
CA THR A 108 -20.02 10.32 5.48
C THR A 108 -19.37 9.77 4.23
N LEU A 109 -18.27 9.06 4.42
CA LEU A 109 -17.48 8.48 3.34
C LEU A 109 -18.15 7.20 2.82
N THR A 110 -17.94 6.93 1.54
CA THR A 110 -18.44 5.77 0.80
C THR A 110 -17.28 4.97 0.19
N GLY A 111 -17.56 3.84 -0.45
CA GLY A 111 -16.57 3.04 -1.18
C GLY A 111 -15.76 3.84 -2.23
N ALA A 112 -16.29 4.96 -2.73
CA ALA A 112 -15.57 5.85 -3.66
C ALA A 112 -14.33 6.52 -3.04
N HIS A 113 -14.24 6.58 -1.71
CA HIS A 113 -13.13 7.20 -0.99
C HIS A 113 -12.00 6.21 -0.66
N VAL A 114 -12.21 4.92 -0.92
CA VAL A 114 -11.17 3.91 -0.75
C VAL A 114 -10.01 4.20 -1.71
N GLY A 115 -8.79 4.07 -1.20
CA GLY A 115 -7.54 4.38 -1.90
C GLY A 115 -7.28 5.87 -2.10
N THR A 116 -7.92 6.78 -1.35
CA THR A 116 -7.77 8.24 -1.53
C THR A 116 -7.11 8.94 -0.34
N PHE A 117 -6.62 10.15 -0.59
CA PHE A 117 -6.20 11.10 0.44
C PHE A 117 -7.28 12.16 0.62
N ILE A 118 -7.70 12.40 1.86
CA ILE A 118 -8.77 13.33 2.17
C ILE A 118 -8.25 14.36 3.15
N GLN A 119 -8.24 15.61 2.71
CA GLN A 119 -7.92 16.76 3.54
C GLN A 119 -9.20 17.33 4.15
N PHE A 120 -9.17 17.54 5.47
CA PHE A 120 -10.19 18.28 6.20
C PHE A 120 -9.59 19.56 6.75
N THR A 121 -10.22 20.70 6.46
CA THR A 121 -9.92 22.01 7.07
C THR A 121 -11.13 22.48 7.88
N PRO A 122 -11.46 21.80 8.99
CA PRO A 122 -12.66 22.11 9.75
C PRO A 122 -12.53 23.45 10.49
N THR A 123 -13.66 24.08 10.79
CA THR A 123 -13.77 25.30 11.62
C THR A 123 -14.39 25.04 13.00
N THR A 124 -14.71 23.78 13.29
CA THR A 124 -15.21 23.26 14.56
C THR A 124 -14.84 21.79 14.68
N ASN A 125 -15.02 21.16 15.83
CA ASN A 125 -14.90 19.71 15.93
C ASN A 125 -16.00 19.05 15.08
N ILE A 126 -15.60 18.13 14.19
CA ILE A 126 -16.53 17.45 13.28
C ILE A 126 -16.41 15.95 13.38
N ASN A 127 -17.50 15.27 13.03
CA ASN A 127 -17.52 13.82 12.88
C ASN A 127 -17.26 13.45 11.42
N VAL A 128 -16.39 12.47 11.19
CA VAL A 128 -16.17 11.86 9.88
C VAL A 128 -16.55 10.39 9.96
N THR A 129 -17.55 9.99 9.20
CA THR A 129 -18.03 8.61 9.20
C THR A 129 -17.33 7.82 8.10
N LEU A 130 -16.57 6.78 8.46
CA LEU A 130 -15.97 5.83 7.50
C LEU A 130 -17.06 4.98 6.83
N PRO A 131 -16.82 4.46 5.61
CA PRO A 131 -17.75 3.57 4.95
C PRO A 131 -17.99 2.31 5.78
N ASP A 132 -19.13 1.64 5.55
CA ASP A 132 -19.38 0.31 6.11
C ASP A 132 -18.25 -0.64 5.67
N PRO A 133 -17.50 -1.23 6.62
CA PRO A 133 -16.40 -2.13 6.29
C PRO A 133 -16.83 -3.36 5.49
N ALA A 134 -18.12 -3.74 5.50
CA ALA A 134 -18.64 -4.81 4.64
C ALA A 134 -18.67 -4.43 3.15
N THR A 135 -18.70 -3.13 2.84
CA THR A 135 -18.68 -2.59 1.46
C THR A 135 -17.27 -2.33 0.94
N VAL A 136 -16.24 -2.56 1.77
CA VAL A 136 -14.84 -2.28 1.45
C VAL A 136 -14.03 -3.58 1.44
N PRO A 137 -13.29 -3.88 0.36
CA PRO A 137 -12.41 -5.05 0.30
C PRO A 137 -11.37 -5.09 1.43
N GLU A 138 -10.95 -6.31 1.82
CA GLU A 138 -9.82 -6.52 2.74
C GLU A 138 -8.59 -5.72 2.26
N GLY A 139 -7.95 -4.95 3.14
CA GLY A 139 -6.80 -4.10 2.79
C GLY A 139 -7.15 -2.73 2.20
N GLY A 140 -8.43 -2.42 1.97
CA GLY A 140 -8.88 -1.09 1.57
C GLY A 140 -8.42 -0.01 2.54
N CYS A 141 -7.87 1.08 2.01
CA CYS A 141 -7.19 2.13 2.78
C CYS A 141 -7.84 3.51 2.54
N ILE A 142 -7.97 4.35 3.56
CA ILE A 142 -8.37 5.77 3.44
C ILE A 142 -7.41 6.61 4.27
N THR A 143 -6.81 7.64 3.68
CA THR A 143 -5.94 8.55 4.42
C THR A 143 -6.68 9.84 4.74
N LEU A 144 -6.72 10.22 6.01
CA LEU A 144 -7.28 11.48 6.47
C LEU A 144 -6.17 12.40 6.93
N TYR A 145 -6.20 13.65 6.48
CA TYR A 145 -5.35 14.72 6.97
C TYR A 145 -6.23 15.82 7.55
N ASN A 146 -6.07 16.08 8.86
CA ASN A 146 -6.65 17.25 9.48
C ASN A 146 -5.69 18.43 9.34
N SER A 147 -5.93 19.30 8.37
CA SER A 147 -5.11 20.48 8.09
C SER A 147 -5.52 21.72 8.88
N SER A 148 -6.35 21.58 9.92
CA SER A 148 -6.57 22.68 10.86
C SER A 148 -5.28 22.99 11.64
N ASN A 149 -5.14 24.25 12.07
CA ASN A 149 -3.98 24.70 12.85
C ASN A 149 -3.83 23.86 14.12
N SER A 150 -2.59 23.54 14.52
CA SER A 150 -2.30 22.73 15.71
C SER A 150 -3.07 23.23 16.94
N GLY A 151 -3.80 22.32 17.59
CA GLY A 151 -4.65 22.61 18.75
C GLY A 151 -6.03 23.23 18.46
N ALA A 152 -6.42 23.46 17.20
CA ALA A 152 -7.70 24.09 16.86
C ALA A 152 -8.89 23.14 16.96
N TYR A 153 -9.02 22.20 16.01
CA TYR A 153 -10.21 21.36 15.87
C TYR A 153 -9.84 19.91 15.55
N ALA A 154 -10.53 18.96 16.14
CA ALA A 154 -10.31 17.53 15.92
C ALA A 154 -11.35 16.93 14.97
N LEU A 155 -10.96 15.88 14.25
CA LEU A 155 -11.90 15.00 13.54
C LEU A 155 -12.18 13.80 14.45
N THR A 156 -13.43 13.63 14.86
CA THR A 156 -13.88 12.39 15.49
C THR A 156 -14.28 11.43 14.38
N VAL A 157 -13.52 10.37 14.19
CA VAL A 157 -13.76 9.35 13.17
C VAL A 157 -14.66 8.27 13.75
N ILE A 158 -15.75 7.99 13.05
CA ILE A 158 -16.77 7.02 13.44
C ILE A 158 -16.85 5.96 12.34
N ALA A 159 -16.95 4.68 12.68
CA ALA A 159 -17.24 3.67 11.66
C ALA A 159 -18.75 3.55 11.45
N SER A 160 -19.19 3.48 10.19
CA SER A 160 -20.59 3.20 9.89
C SER A 160 -21.01 1.84 10.49
N GLY A 161 -22.27 1.74 10.90
CA GLY A 161 -22.83 0.52 11.50
C GLY A 161 -22.39 0.23 12.94
N GLY A 162 -21.70 1.15 13.62
CA GLY A 162 -21.30 1.00 15.03
C GLY A 162 -20.12 0.05 15.26
N THR A 163 -19.37 -0.26 14.21
CA THR A 163 -18.16 -1.09 14.28
C THR A 163 -17.03 -0.38 15.03
N ALA A 164 -16.14 -1.14 15.67
CA ALA A 164 -15.03 -0.56 16.41
C ALA A 164 -13.91 -0.11 15.46
N ILE A 165 -13.27 1.02 15.77
CA ILE A 165 -12.00 1.43 15.14
C ILE A 165 -10.86 1.00 16.07
N GLY A 166 -10.24 -0.14 15.80
CA GLY A 166 -9.17 -0.68 16.63
C GLY A 166 -7.85 0.11 16.49
N GLY A 167 -7.17 0.35 17.61
CA GLY A 167 -5.76 0.81 17.64
C GLY A 167 -5.51 2.31 17.85
N HIS A 168 -6.54 3.17 17.91
CA HIS A 168 -6.28 4.63 18.01
C HIS A 168 -7.36 5.49 18.68
N GLY A 169 -8.51 4.95 19.09
CA GLY A 169 -9.53 5.73 19.82
C GLY A 169 -10.37 6.68 18.94
N GLY A 170 -10.19 6.68 17.62
CA GLY A 170 -11.11 7.31 16.66
C GLY A 170 -11.03 8.84 16.60
N VAL A 171 -9.90 9.47 16.89
CA VAL A 171 -9.76 10.93 16.83
C VAL A 171 -8.49 11.34 16.10
N VAL A 172 -8.62 12.05 14.98
CA VAL A 172 -7.52 12.67 14.22
C VAL A 172 -7.31 14.11 14.71
N PRO A 173 -6.25 14.38 15.50
CA PRO A 173 -6.00 15.72 16.03
C PRO A 173 -5.65 16.72 14.93
N ALA A 174 -5.73 18.01 15.26
CA ALA A 174 -5.29 19.09 14.37
C ALA A 174 -3.83 18.89 13.93
N GLY A 175 -3.57 19.11 12.64
CA GLY A 175 -2.25 18.95 12.03
C GLY A 175 -1.81 17.49 11.80
N ALA A 176 -2.64 16.49 12.13
CA ALA A 176 -2.26 15.09 12.03
C ALA A 176 -2.80 14.42 10.74
N ILE A 177 -2.02 13.46 10.25
CA ILE A 177 -2.41 12.54 9.18
C ILE A 177 -2.64 11.17 9.82
N TYR A 178 -3.66 10.44 9.37
CA TYR A 178 -3.99 9.09 9.79
C TYR A 178 -4.35 8.22 8.60
N LEU A 179 -3.91 6.97 8.62
CA LEU A 179 -4.31 5.95 7.68
C LEU A 179 -5.35 5.04 8.33
N PHE A 180 -6.49 4.86 7.69
CA PHE A 180 -7.51 3.91 8.09
C PHE A 180 -7.49 2.70 7.15
N VAL A 181 -7.29 1.50 7.71
CA VAL A 181 -7.19 0.26 6.93
C VAL A 181 -8.29 -0.71 7.33
N ARG A 182 -8.98 -1.30 6.35
CA ARG A 182 -9.93 -2.38 6.59
C ARG A 182 -9.13 -3.69 6.78
N ARG A 183 -9.00 -4.18 8.03
CA ARG A 183 -8.19 -5.37 8.35
C ARG A 183 -8.91 -6.69 8.06
N LYS A 184 -10.11 -6.84 8.63
CA LYS A 184 -10.94 -8.05 8.60
C LYS A 184 -12.42 -7.66 8.54
N ALA A 185 -13.30 -8.63 8.32
CA ALA A 185 -14.74 -8.40 8.30
C ALA A 185 -15.20 -7.61 9.55
N GLY A 186 -15.84 -6.46 9.33
CA GLY A 186 -16.40 -5.63 10.40
C GLY A 186 -15.41 -4.79 11.21
N ASP A 187 -14.14 -4.65 10.80
CA ASP A 187 -13.13 -3.91 11.58
C ASP A 187 -12.34 -2.89 10.74
N TRP A 188 -12.30 -1.65 11.24
CA TRP A 188 -11.40 -0.61 10.78
C TRP A 188 -10.21 -0.44 11.74
N ALA A 189 -9.06 -0.15 11.18
CA ALA A 189 -7.82 0.13 11.90
C ALA A 189 -7.40 1.57 11.70
N GLY A 190 -7.24 2.33 12.78
CA GLY A 190 -6.54 3.61 12.67
C GLY A 190 -5.05 3.44 12.91
N ILE A 191 -4.23 4.01 12.04
CA ILE A 191 -2.77 4.05 12.14
C ILE A 191 -2.36 5.53 12.10
N ASN A 192 -1.73 6.01 13.17
CA ASN A 192 -1.14 7.35 13.20
C ASN A 192 0.29 7.30 12.63
N PRO A 193 0.59 7.75 11.41
CA PRO A 193 1.96 7.87 10.92
C PRO A 193 2.89 8.67 11.86
N ASN A 194 2.36 9.61 12.68
CA ASN A 194 3.13 10.38 13.65
C ASN A 194 3.24 9.73 15.05
N ALA A 195 2.40 8.75 15.40
CA ALA A 195 2.50 7.99 16.66
C ALA A 195 2.81 6.50 16.44
N GLY A 196 3.15 6.11 15.22
CA GLY A 196 3.39 4.73 14.80
C GLY A 196 3.50 4.67 13.28
N GLY A 197 4.73 4.80 12.78
CA GLY A 197 5.14 4.91 11.39
C GLY A 197 4.16 4.40 10.32
N LEU A 198 3.94 5.22 9.31
CA LEU A 198 3.78 4.69 7.96
C LEU A 198 4.98 3.76 7.74
N ALA A 199 4.72 2.48 7.56
CA ALA A 199 5.71 1.48 7.19
C ALA A 199 6.22 1.76 5.77
N ALA A 200 6.92 2.88 5.59
CA ALA A 200 7.92 3.01 4.56
C ALA A 200 9.10 2.17 5.03
N VAL A 201 9.44 1.17 4.22
CA VAL A 201 10.68 0.38 4.21
C VAL A 201 11.79 0.95 5.12
N GLY A 202 12.09 0.25 6.24
CA GLY A 202 13.29 0.50 7.07
C GLY A 202 13.03 1.15 8.44
N THR A 203 13.05 0.32 9.50
CA THR A 203 13.27 0.61 10.93
C THR A 203 12.88 1.99 11.50
N GLN A 204 11.78 2.05 12.27
CA GLN A 204 11.43 3.21 13.11
C GLN A 204 12.37 3.30 14.32
N ILE A 205 12.82 4.49 14.73
CA ILE A 205 13.54 4.65 16.02
C ILE A 205 12.55 5.13 17.08
N LEU A 206 12.41 4.37 18.17
CA LEU A 206 11.53 4.73 19.30
C LEU A 206 12.35 5.11 20.53
N ASP A 207 11.92 6.16 21.22
CA ASP A 207 12.37 6.47 22.58
C ASP A 207 11.61 5.61 23.59
N MET A 208 12.37 4.85 24.36
CA MET A 208 11.89 3.77 25.20
C MET A 208 11.95 4.10 26.69
N ARG A 209 12.40 5.31 27.08
CA ARG A 209 12.56 5.71 28.49
C ARG A 209 11.30 5.57 29.32
N GLY A 210 10.11 5.73 28.73
CA GLY A 210 8.83 5.55 29.42
C GLY A 210 8.39 4.09 29.63
N SER A 211 9.07 3.12 29.02
CA SER A 211 8.65 1.69 29.02
C SER A 211 9.79 0.70 29.24
N ARG A 212 11.00 1.20 29.49
CA ARG A 212 12.18 0.41 29.81
C ARG A 212 12.74 0.81 31.16
N THR A 213 13.23 -0.17 31.89
CA THR A 213 13.76 0.02 33.23
C THR A 213 15.02 -0.82 33.37
N SER A 214 16.01 -0.27 34.07
CA SER A 214 17.23 -1.01 34.41
C SER A 214 16.90 -2.25 35.25
N GLY A 215 17.65 -3.32 35.06
CA GLY A 215 17.44 -4.63 35.70
C GLY A 215 16.36 -5.51 35.08
N VAL A 216 15.49 -4.99 34.21
CA VAL A 216 14.42 -5.77 33.57
C VAL A 216 14.92 -6.43 32.28
N THR A 217 14.55 -7.69 32.08
CA THR A 217 14.83 -8.44 30.84
C THR A 217 13.69 -8.31 29.85
N TYR A 218 14.03 -7.92 28.63
CA TYR A 218 13.13 -7.77 27.50
C TYR A 218 13.46 -8.80 26.41
N THR A 219 12.52 -9.09 25.53
CA THR A 219 12.72 -10.00 24.39
C THR A 219 12.53 -9.22 23.10
N ASN A 220 13.42 -9.38 22.14
CA ASN A 220 13.17 -8.94 20.77
C ASN A 220 12.12 -9.86 20.14
N THR A 221 10.86 -9.45 20.16
CA THR A 221 9.75 -10.19 19.55
C THR A 221 9.59 -9.91 18.06
N TYR A 222 10.41 -9.02 17.48
CA TYR A 222 10.38 -8.73 16.05
C TYR A 222 11.08 -9.85 15.27
N GLY A 223 10.56 -10.20 14.10
CA GLY A 223 11.17 -11.17 13.18
C GLY A 223 12.46 -10.68 12.51
N ARG A 224 13.10 -9.63 13.05
CA ARG A 224 14.33 -9.01 12.54
C ARG A 224 15.22 -8.53 13.69
N PRO A 225 16.55 -8.40 13.48
CA PRO A 225 17.42 -7.78 14.46
C PRO A 225 16.98 -6.34 14.77
N ILE A 226 17.11 -5.94 16.03
CA ILE A 226 16.93 -4.55 16.47
C ILE A 226 18.25 -3.98 16.97
N VAL A 227 18.50 -2.70 16.75
CA VAL A 227 19.58 -1.95 17.37
C VAL A 227 19.03 -1.27 18.63
N VAL A 228 19.73 -1.43 19.74
CA VAL A 228 19.47 -0.74 21.01
C VAL A 228 20.62 0.24 21.25
N SER A 229 20.28 1.51 21.43
CA SER A 229 21.24 2.56 21.79
C SER A 229 20.91 3.11 23.17
N LEU A 230 21.91 3.13 24.05
CA LEU A 230 21.78 3.60 25.43
C LEU A 230 22.67 4.82 25.66
N SER A 231 22.13 5.77 26.41
CA SER A 231 22.86 6.88 27.01
C SER A 231 22.47 6.93 28.48
N LEU A 232 23.45 6.86 29.36
CA LEU A 232 23.27 6.84 30.81
C LEU A 232 24.14 7.92 31.44
N GLU A 233 23.66 8.51 32.52
CA GLU A 233 24.46 9.35 33.39
C GLU A 233 24.86 8.55 34.62
N THR A 234 26.16 8.47 34.89
CA THR A 234 26.71 7.74 36.04
C THR A 234 26.39 8.48 37.35
N THR A 235 25.89 7.79 38.38
CA THR A 235 25.66 8.41 39.71
C THR A 235 26.75 8.07 40.73
N ASN A 236 27.57 7.05 40.45
CA ASN A 236 28.76 6.68 41.22
C ASN A 236 30.02 6.70 40.33
N VAL A 237 31.20 6.59 40.96
CA VAL A 237 32.49 6.41 40.28
C VAL A 237 32.64 4.99 39.70
N ASN A 238 33.54 4.84 38.72
CA ASN A 238 33.89 3.56 38.07
C ASN A 238 32.70 2.79 37.48
N GLN A 239 31.85 3.48 36.71
CA GLN A 239 30.64 2.91 36.12
C GLN A 239 30.79 2.63 34.63
N SER A 240 30.09 1.61 34.15
CA SER A 240 30.11 1.16 32.74
C SER A 240 28.70 0.97 32.20
N CYS A 241 28.49 1.38 30.95
CA CYS A 241 27.30 0.98 30.20
C CYS A 241 27.50 -0.45 29.69
N VAL A 242 26.76 -1.42 30.24
CA VAL A 242 26.85 -2.83 29.79
C VAL A 242 25.45 -3.29 29.40
N LEU A 243 25.21 -3.54 28.12
CA LEU A 243 24.00 -4.27 27.71
C LEU A 243 24.31 -5.76 27.65
N VAL A 244 23.35 -6.56 28.11
CA VAL A 244 23.41 -8.01 28.09
C VAL A 244 22.45 -8.52 27.02
N VAL A 245 22.90 -9.40 26.12
CA VAL A 245 22.06 -10.07 25.12
C VAL A 245 22.21 -11.58 25.25
N ASN A 246 21.10 -12.31 25.43
CA ASN A 246 21.09 -13.75 25.73
C ASN A 246 22.03 -14.17 26.87
N GLY A 247 22.20 -13.30 27.87
CA GLY A 247 23.10 -13.53 29.00
C GLY A 247 24.56 -13.17 28.75
N PHE A 248 24.95 -12.80 27.52
CA PHE A 248 26.31 -12.34 27.20
C PHE A 248 26.46 -10.84 27.42
N ASN A 249 27.49 -10.43 28.16
CA ASN A 249 27.84 -9.03 28.35
C ASN A 249 28.56 -8.52 27.11
N LEU A 250 27.95 -7.55 26.41
CA LEU A 250 28.50 -7.05 25.16
C LEU A 250 29.44 -5.83 25.33
N GLY A 251 29.50 -5.26 26.54
CA GLY A 251 30.42 -4.17 26.92
C GLY A 251 30.15 -2.84 26.23
N GLY A 252 30.37 -1.71 26.90
CA GLY A 252 30.17 -0.38 26.31
C GLY A 252 31.23 0.58 26.78
N SER A 253 30.88 1.87 26.90
CA SER A 253 31.80 2.85 27.49
C SER A 253 31.78 2.82 29.02
N SER A 254 32.90 3.22 29.61
CA SER A 254 33.11 3.31 31.06
C SER A 254 33.79 4.62 31.42
N PHE A 255 33.38 5.24 32.54
CA PHE A 255 34.03 6.44 33.06
C PHE A 255 34.35 6.29 34.56
N PRO A 256 35.52 6.78 35.00
CA PRO A 256 35.96 6.63 36.39
C PRO A 256 35.30 7.64 37.36
N GLY A 257 34.66 8.70 36.86
CA GLY A 257 33.95 9.71 37.67
C GLY A 257 32.43 9.54 37.67
N SER A 258 31.76 10.14 38.66
CA SER A 258 30.30 10.30 38.69
C SER A 258 29.86 11.57 37.93
N GLY A 259 28.62 11.61 37.46
CA GLY A 259 28.05 12.75 36.72
C GLY A 259 28.46 12.78 35.24
N PHE A 260 29.15 11.75 34.75
CA PHE A 260 29.56 11.64 33.35
C PHE A 260 28.64 10.72 32.57
N SER A 261 28.52 11.01 31.26
CA SER A 261 27.75 10.20 30.32
C SER A 261 28.51 8.94 29.91
N VAL A 262 27.89 7.77 30.06
CA VAL A 262 28.31 6.51 29.45
C VAL A 262 27.24 6.08 28.44
N ALA A 263 27.66 5.62 27.27
CA ALA A 263 26.80 5.13 26.20
C ALA A 263 27.24 3.75 25.68
N GLY A 264 26.33 3.09 24.97
CA GLY A 264 26.59 1.83 24.28
C GLY A 264 25.53 1.54 23.23
N GLN A 265 25.92 0.82 22.17
CA GLN A 265 25.02 0.42 21.09
C GLN A 265 25.23 -1.05 20.74
N PHE A 266 24.13 -1.78 20.57
CA PHE A 266 24.15 -3.24 20.40
C PHE A 266 23.06 -3.71 19.46
N ILE A 267 23.29 -4.85 18.81
CA ILE A 267 22.29 -5.55 18.00
C ILE A 267 21.69 -6.69 18.84
N VAL A 268 20.36 -6.80 18.84
CA VAL A 268 19.61 -7.87 19.49
C VAL A 268 18.94 -8.72 18.40
N PRO A 269 19.37 -9.98 18.19
CA PRO A 269 18.75 -10.87 17.20
C PRO A 269 17.26 -11.14 17.45
N PRO A 270 16.50 -11.60 16.45
CA PRO A 270 15.11 -12.04 16.62
C PRO A 270 15.01 -13.12 17.70
N GLY A 271 14.02 -13.00 18.60
CA GLY A 271 13.79 -13.93 19.70
C GLY A 271 14.82 -13.87 20.84
N ALA A 272 15.88 -13.07 20.71
CA ALA A 272 16.89 -12.92 21.76
C ALA A 272 16.37 -12.06 22.91
N THR A 273 16.82 -12.37 24.12
CA THR A 273 16.58 -11.55 25.32
C THR A 273 17.67 -10.51 25.47
N TYR A 274 17.32 -9.35 26.02
CA TYR A 274 18.28 -8.29 26.32
C TYR A 274 17.90 -7.52 27.58
N ARG A 275 18.91 -6.99 28.29
CA ARG A 275 18.70 -6.11 29.43
C ARG A 275 19.85 -5.13 29.62
N LEU A 276 19.52 -3.96 30.15
CA LEU A 276 20.47 -3.16 30.92
C LEU A 276 20.46 -3.72 32.35
N PRO A 277 21.59 -4.10 32.97
CA PRO A 277 21.65 -4.51 34.37
C PRO A 277 21.05 -3.46 35.31
N ALA A 278 20.90 -3.77 36.60
CA ALA A 278 20.63 -2.75 37.60
C ALA A 278 21.96 -2.12 38.03
N GLY A 279 22.00 -0.79 38.22
CA GLY A 279 23.20 -0.09 38.64
C GLY A 279 22.98 1.40 38.90
N PRO A 280 23.97 2.08 39.50
CA PRO A 280 23.89 3.49 39.88
C PRO A 280 24.10 4.40 38.65
N TYR A 281 23.04 4.52 37.85
CA TYR A 281 22.96 5.41 36.71
C TYR A 281 21.53 5.88 36.46
N ASN A 282 21.41 7.09 35.88
CA ASN A 282 20.17 7.61 35.34
C ASN A 282 20.10 7.26 33.84
N ILE A 283 18.97 6.70 33.39
CA ILE A 283 18.75 6.48 31.96
C ILE A 283 18.37 7.83 31.33
N ILE A 284 19.29 8.43 30.58
CA ILE A 284 19.05 9.70 29.88
C ILE A 284 18.63 9.48 28.42
N GLY A 285 18.94 8.30 27.85
CA GLY A 285 18.49 7.85 26.53
C GLY A 285 18.38 6.33 26.43
N TRP A 286 17.29 5.84 25.85
CA TRP A 286 17.12 4.45 25.43
C TRP A 286 16.37 4.43 24.11
N LEU A 287 17.05 4.11 23.02
CA LEU A 287 16.47 4.08 21.68
C LEU A 287 16.47 2.65 21.14
N GLU A 288 15.38 2.26 20.48
CA GLU A 288 15.27 0.96 19.80
C GLU A 288 14.86 1.16 18.34
N THR A 289 15.51 0.48 17.41
CA THR A 289 14.99 0.35 16.05
C THR A 289 13.88 -0.69 16.02
N ARG A 290 12.72 -0.37 15.47
CA ARG A 290 11.52 -1.20 15.46
C ARG A 290 10.96 -1.40 14.08
#